data_AF-A0A7S2MVB3-F1
#
_entry.id   AF-A0A7S2MVB3-F1
#
_cell.length_a   1.000
_cell.length_b   1.000
_cell.length_c   1.000
_cell.angle_alpha   90.00
_cell.angle_beta   90.00
_cell.angle_gamma   90.00
#
_symmetry.space_group_name_H-M   'P 1'
#
loop_
_entity.id
_entity.type
_entity.pdbx_description
1 polymer ?
#
loop_
_entity_poly.entity_id
_entity_poly.type
_entity_poly.pdbx_seq_one_letter_code
_entity_poly.pdbx_strand_id
1 'polypeptide(L)'
;ACKLYPAPTPWWEDMREGMDYIFTAIFTVEFGLKFYALRRNYWKISWNCFDFVCVATAIIGIILTFLAPVVPALEVPATMTQLLRIFRIARLFRLLKSKRLNTIFTALVVSLPKLGNVLMVLLLLLVLYSILGVSLFSSVKHSEYLNHHGNFAHMGWAFIT
;
A
#
# COMPACT_ATOMS: atom_id res chain seq x y z
N ALA A 1 -16.28 -21.85 1.70
CA ALA A 1 -16.57 -21.46 0.31
C ALA A 1 -16.28 -19.97 0.16
N CYS A 2 -15.24 -19.60 -0.61
CA CYS A 2 -15.01 -18.20 -0.98
C CYS A 2 -16.19 -17.69 -1.79
N LYS A 3 -16.84 -16.63 -1.33
CA LYS A 3 -17.80 -15.89 -2.16
C LYS A 3 -17.01 -15.26 -3.30
N LEU A 4 -17.01 -15.91 -4.47
CA LEU A 4 -16.53 -15.32 -5.71
C LEU A 4 -17.44 -14.13 -6.01
N TYR A 5 -16.90 -12.92 -5.83
CA TYR A 5 -17.59 -11.72 -6.25
C TYR A 5 -17.74 -11.80 -7.79
N PRO A 6 -18.94 -11.57 -8.35
CA PRO A 6 -19.10 -11.56 -9.80
C PRO A 6 -18.19 -10.49 -10.40
N ALA A 7 -17.65 -10.78 -11.59
CA ALA A 7 -16.86 -9.80 -12.32
C ALA A 7 -17.65 -8.49 -12.46
N PRO A 8 -17.01 -7.32 -12.27
CA PRO A 8 -17.69 -6.04 -12.38
C PRO A 8 -18.33 -5.89 -13.76
N THR A 9 -19.52 -5.31 -13.79
CA THR A 9 -20.23 -5.01 -15.03
C THR A 9 -19.49 -3.95 -15.85
N PRO A 10 -19.48 -4.01 -17.19
CA PRO A 10 -18.69 -3.10 -18.03
C PRO A 10 -18.89 -1.60 -17.72
N TRP A 11 -20.14 -1.18 -17.50
CA TRP A 11 -20.46 0.22 -17.16
C TRP A 11 -19.81 0.71 -15.86
N TRP A 12 -19.51 -0.18 -14.91
CA TRP A 12 -18.86 0.17 -13.65
C TRP A 12 -17.38 0.52 -13.89
N GLU A 13 -16.72 -0.20 -14.80
CA GLU A 13 -15.33 0.07 -15.14
C GLU A 13 -15.19 1.41 -15.87
N ASP A 14 -16.06 1.68 -16.83
CA ASP A 14 -16.13 2.94 -17.56
C ASP A 14 -16.39 4.13 -16.63
N MET A 15 -17.36 3.99 -15.72
CA MET A 15 -17.66 5.03 -14.73
C MET A 15 -16.48 5.29 -13.78
N ARG A 16 -15.85 4.22 -13.27
CA ARG A 16 -14.70 4.32 -12.37
C ARG A 16 -13.53 5.01 -13.06
N GLU A 17 -13.27 4.65 -14.32
CA GLU A 17 -12.20 5.26 -15.12
C GLU A 17 -12.49 6.75 -15.41
N GLY A 18 -13.72 7.09 -15.81
CA GLY A 18 -14.14 8.47 -16.01
C GLY A 18 -13.96 9.35 -14.76
N MET A 19 -14.34 8.84 -13.58
CA MET A 19 -14.10 9.52 -12.31
C MET A 19 -12.61 9.69 -12.01
N ASP A 20 -11.78 8.66 -12.24
CA ASP A 20 -10.34 8.72 -12.02
C ASP A 20 -9.67 9.83 -12.85
N TYR A 21 -10.11 10.04 -14.10
CA TYR A 21 -9.65 11.14 -14.94
C TYR A 21 -10.09 12.51 -14.43
N ILE A 22 -11.38 12.67 -14.08
CA ILE A 22 -11.93 13.95 -13.56
C ILE A 22 -11.19 14.36 -12.28
N PHE A 23 -11.04 13.44 -11.33
CA PHE A 23 -10.29 13.72 -10.10
C PHE A 23 -8.84 14.11 -10.41
N THR A 24 -8.19 13.41 -11.33
CA THR A 24 -6.82 13.74 -11.71
C THR A 24 -6.69 15.13 -12.33
N ALA A 25 -7.65 15.55 -13.16
CA ALA A 25 -7.68 16.90 -13.71
C ALA A 25 -7.82 17.96 -12.59
N ILE A 26 -8.79 17.79 -11.69
CA ILE A 26 -9.01 18.71 -10.56
C ILE A 26 -7.74 18.84 -9.70
N PHE A 27 -7.11 17.71 -9.36
CA PHE A 27 -5.90 17.71 -8.54
C PHE A 27 -4.68 18.29 -9.25
N THR A 28 -4.61 18.16 -10.57
CA THR A 28 -3.55 18.79 -11.37
C THR A 28 -3.70 20.31 -11.32
N VAL A 29 -4.93 20.82 -11.41
CA VAL A 29 -5.22 22.26 -11.28
C VAL A 29 -4.92 22.76 -9.86
N GLU A 30 -5.36 22.05 -8.83
CA GLU A 30 -5.07 22.37 -7.43
C GLU A 30 -3.55 22.43 -7.16
N PHE A 31 -2.81 21.46 -7.69
CA PHE A 31 -1.35 21.45 -7.64
C PHE A 31 -0.75 22.67 -8.34
N GLY A 32 -1.16 22.97 -9.57
CA GLY A 32 -0.65 24.11 -10.35
C GLY A 32 -0.86 25.44 -9.64
N LEU A 33 -2.05 25.65 -9.07
CA LEU A 33 -2.38 26.84 -8.29
C LEU A 33 -1.50 26.98 -7.05
N LYS A 34 -1.34 25.91 -6.25
CA LYS A 34 -0.48 25.93 -5.06
C LYS A 34 1.00 26.11 -5.40
N PHE A 35 1.45 25.51 -6.50
CA PHE A 35 2.83 25.63 -6.95
C PHE A 35 3.13 27.08 -7.35
N TYR A 36 2.23 27.71 -8.11
CA TYR A 36 2.36 29.12 -8.51
C TYR A 36 2.33 30.06 -7.29
N ALA A 37 1.42 29.84 -6.34
CA ALA A 37 1.26 30.71 -5.17
C ALA A 37 2.39 30.55 -4.13
N LEU A 38 2.84 29.32 -3.82
CA LEU A 38 3.78 29.07 -2.72
C LEU A 38 5.26 28.97 -3.15
N ARG A 39 5.55 28.73 -4.44
CA ARG A 39 6.92 28.60 -5.01
C ARG A 39 7.86 27.78 -4.11
N ARG A 40 8.86 28.42 -3.48
CA ARG A 40 9.84 27.75 -2.60
C ARG A 40 9.26 27.24 -1.28
N ASN A 41 8.20 27.85 -0.76
CA ASN A 41 7.54 27.40 0.47
C ASN A 41 6.67 26.14 0.24
N TYR A 42 6.41 25.77 -1.00
CA TYR A 42 5.65 24.57 -1.34
C TYR A 42 6.30 23.29 -0.77
N TRP A 43 7.62 23.19 -0.93
CA TRP A 43 8.41 22.01 -0.54
C TRP A 43 8.59 21.85 0.98
N LYS A 44 8.37 22.91 1.76
CA LYS A 44 8.46 22.86 3.22
C LYS A 44 7.27 22.17 3.87
N ILE A 45 6.14 22.05 3.16
CA ILE A 45 4.90 21.48 3.68
C ILE A 45 4.79 20.03 3.20
N SER A 46 4.96 19.06 4.10
CA SER A 46 4.95 17.62 3.77
C SER A 46 3.68 17.17 3.04
N TRP A 47 2.52 17.74 3.40
CA TRP A 47 1.23 17.45 2.76
C TRP A 47 1.13 17.93 1.31
N ASN A 48 1.89 18.95 0.94
CA ASN A 48 1.98 19.43 -0.44
C ASN A 48 2.91 18.53 -1.25
N CYS A 49 4.05 18.11 -0.69
CA CYS A 49 4.93 17.13 -1.34
C CYS A 49 4.18 15.82 -1.66
N PHE A 50 3.37 15.32 -0.73
CA PHE A 50 2.52 14.15 -0.97
C PHE A 50 1.50 14.36 -2.09
N ASP A 51 0.93 15.57 -2.18
CA ASP A 51 -0.02 15.95 -3.21
C ASP A 51 0.62 15.89 -4.60
N PHE A 52 1.84 16.43 -4.71
CA PHE A 52 2.66 16.38 -5.92
C PHE A 52 2.96 14.96 -6.37
N VAL A 53 3.42 14.09 -5.45
CA VAL A 53 3.70 12.68 -5.77
C VAL A 53 2.46 11.98 -6.33
N CYS A 54 1.31 12.19 -5.70
CA CYS A 54 0.04 11.61 -6.17
C CYS A 54 -0.35 12.10 -7.58
N VAL A 55 -0.16 13.39 -7.88
CA VAL A 55 -0.44 13.95 -9.22
C VAL A 55 0.54 13.39 -10.24
N ALA A 56 1.85 13.35 -9.91
CA ALA A 56 2.87 12.79 -10.78
C ALA A 56 2.60 11.31 -11.13
N THR A 57 2.27 10.48 -10.13
CA THR A 57 1.95 9.07 -10.37
C THR A 57 0.67 8.88 -11.18
N ALA A 58 -0.31 9.77 -11.03
CA ALA A 58 -1.54 9.72 -11.82
C ALA A 58 -1.27 10.06 -13.29
N ILE A 59 -0.50 11.12 -13.56
CA ILE A 59 -0.12 11.51 -14.92
C ILE A 59 0.73 10.41 -15.58
N ILE A 60 1.72 9.84 -14.87
CA ILE A 60 2.51 8.72 -15.38
C ILE A 60 1.63 7.52 -15.71
N GLY A 61 0.67 7.19 -14.84
CA GLY A 61 -0.27 6.10 -15.10
C GLY A 61 -1.09 6.32 -16.37
N ILE A 62 -1.56 7.54 -16.60
CA ILE A 62 -2.31 7.90 -17.82
C ILE A 62 -1.43 7.80 -19.06
N ILE A 63 -0.22 8.36 -19.01
CA ILE A 63 0.76 8.30 -20.11
C ILE A 63 1.08 6.85 -20.47
N LEU A 64 1.34 5.99 -19.49
CA LEU A 64 1.63 4.57 -19.72
C LEU A 64 0.46 3.85 -20.41
N THR A 65 -0.79 4.13 -20.01
CA THR A 65 -1.96 3.55 -20.68
C THR A 65 -2.09 4.00 -22.13
N PHE A 66 -1.78 5.26 -22.43
CA PHE A 66 -1.83 5.79 -23.81
C PHE A 66 -0.66 5.32 -24.68
N LEU A 67 0.52 5.11 -24.12
CA LEU A 67 1.72 4.69 -24.87
C LEU A 67 1.79 3.16 -25.09
N ALA A 68 1.17 2.37 -24.21
CA ALA A 68 1.13 0.90 -24.32
C ALA A 68 0.68 0.38 -25.71
N PRO A 69 -0.37 0.93 -26.36
CA PRO A 69 -0.76 0.47 -27.70
C PRO A 69 0.14 0.97 -28.84
N VAL A 70 0.95 2.01 -28.64
CA VAL A 70 1.77 2.65 -29.68
C VAL A 70 3.19 2.08 -29.74
N VAL A 71 3.72 1.65 -28.58
CA VAL A 71 5.10 1.15 -28.48
C VAL A 71 5.07 -0.28 -27.93
N PRO A 72 5.17 -1.31 -28.78
CA PRO A 72 5.18 -2.71 -28.33
C PRO A 72 6.39 -3.08 -27.46
N ALA A 73 7.44 -2.24 -27.43
CA ALA A 73 8.57 -2.39 -26.51
C ALA A 73 8.29 -1.90 -25.07
N LEU A 74 7.15 -1.22 -24.84
CA LEU A 74 6.68 -0.79 -23.53
C LEU A 74 5.61 -1.75 -23.01
N GLU A 75 5.87 -3.05 -23.05
CA GLU A 75 5.07 -4.01 -22.27
C GLU A 75 5.15 -3.60 -20.80
N VAL A 76 4.05 -3.05 -20.28
CA VAL A 76 3.99 -2.59 -18.90
C VAL A 76 4.06 -3.82 -18.00
N PRO A 77 5.13 -4.01 -17.20
CA PRO A 77 5.24 -5.16 -16.32
C PRO A 77 4.07 -5.19 -15.34
N ALA A 78 3.59 -6.38 -14.97
CA ALA A 78 2.51 -6.52 -13.98
C ALA A 78 2.81 -5.82 -12.65
N THR A 79 4.08 -5.64 -12.31
CA THR A 79 4.54 -4.89 -11.13
C THR A 79 4.24 -3.39 -11.24
N MET A 80 4.38 -2.79 -12.42
CA MET A 80 4.09 -1.36 -12.64
C MET A 80 2.60 -1.07 -12.51
N THR A 81 1.74 -1.94 -13.04
CA THR A 81 0.29 -1.79 -12.90
C THR A 81 -0.18 -1.94 -11.46
N GLN A 82 0.46 -2.81 -10.67
CA GLN A 82 0.23 -2.94 -9.23
C GLN A 82 0.66 -1.68 -8.46
N LEU A 83 1.83 -1.12 -8.77
CA LEU A 83 2.29 0.12 -8.14
C LEU A 83 1.31 1.28 -8.41
N LEU A 84 0.84 1.45 -9.65
CA LEU A 84 -0.16 2.46 -9.99
C LEU A 84 -1.46 2.27 -9.18
N ARG A 85 -1.89 1.02 -8.95
CA ARG A 85 -3.05 0.73 -8.07
C ARG A 85 -2.79 1.11 -6.62
N ILE A 86 -1.60 0.82 -6.08
CA ILE A 86 -1.22 1.22 -4.72
C ILE A 86 -1.21 2.75 -4.58
N PHE A 87 -0.69 3.48 -5.57
CA PHE A 87 -0.70 4.94 -5.55
C PHE A 87 -2.12 5.52 -5.59
N ARG A 88 -3.08 4.87 -6.26
CA ARG A 88 -4.50 5.27 -6.17
C ARG A 88 -5.02 5.16 -4.74
N ILE A 89 -4.69 4.09 -4.03
CA ILE A 89 -5.02 3.93 -2.60
C ILE A 89 -4.30 4.98 -1.76
N ALA A 90 -3.06 5.34 -2.12
CA ALA A 90 -2.32 6.41 -1.45
C ALA A 90 -3.09 7.74 -1.48
N ARG A 91 -3.84 8.05 -2.56
CA ARG A 91 -4.67 9.28 -2.62
C ARG A 91 -5.72 9.35 -1.50
N LEU A 92 -6.19 8.21 -0.96
CA LEU A 92 -7.09 8.18 0.20
C LEU A 92 -6.42 8.72 1.47
N PHE A 93 -5.10 8.63 1.60
CA PHE A 93 -4.36 9.24 2.71
C PHE A 93 -4.44 10.76 2.70
N ARG A 94 -4.91 11.40 1.62
CA ARG A 94 -5.24 12.83 1.65
C ARG A 94 -6.36 13.13 2.65
N LEU A 95 -7.20 12.15 3.02
CA LEU A 95 -8.18 12.30 4.12
C LEU A 95 -7.49 12.64 5.44
N LEU A 96 -6.27 12.15 5.66
CA LEU A 96 -5.46 12.47 6.83
C LEU A 96 -5.02 13.94 6.87
N LYS A 97 -5.17 14.72 5.79
CA LYS A 97 -5.00 16.18 5.83
C LYS A 97 -6.03 16.86 6.74
N SER A 98 -7.19 16.22 6.97
CA SER A 98 -8.20 16.74 7.89
C SER A 98 -7.64 16.82 9.31
N LYS A 99 -7.82 17.97 9.98
CA LYS A 99 -7.23 18.25 11.31
C LYS A 99 -7.50 17.12 12.33
N ARG A 100 -8.71 16.57 12.35
CA ARG A 100 -9.09 15.50 13.28
C ARG A 100 -8.35 14.19 12.99
N LEU A 101 -8.27 13.79 11.73
CA LEU A 101 -7.59 12.56 11.32
C LEU A 101 -6.06 12.68 11.47
N ASN A 102 -5.51 13.87 11.17
CA ASN A 102 -4.09 14.14 11.35
C ASN A 102 -3.67 13.99 12.82
N THR A 103 -4.47 14.50 13.77
CA THR A 103 -4.16 14.36 15.20
C THR A 103 -4.15 12.90 15.64
N ILE A 104 -5.13 12.10 15.22
CA ILE A 104 -5.19 10.67 15.54
C ILE A 104 -3.99 9.93 14.93
N PHE A 105 -3.71 10.18 13.66
CA PHE A 105 -2.58 9.56 12.96
C PHE A 105 -1.24 9.94 13.61
N THR A 106 -1.06 11.22 13.95
CA THR A 106 0.14 11.70 14.62
C THR A 106 0.27 11.06 16.02
N ALA A 107 -0.81 10.96 16.78
CA ALA A 107 -0.79 10.29 18.08
C ALA A 107 -0.41 8.81 17.96
N LEU A 108 -0.90 8.13 16.91
CA LEU A 108 -0.50 6.76 16.57
C LEU A 108 0.98 6.67 16.23
N VAL A 109 1.49 7.55 15.36
CA VAL A 109 2.92 7.53 14.99
C VAL A 109 3.83 7.82 16.19
N VAL A 110 3.41 8.71 17.10
CA VAL A 110 4.16 9.04 18.32
C VAL A 110 4.12 7.88 19.35
N SER A 111 3.12 7.00 19.32
CA SER A 111 3.05 5.84 20.22
C SER A 111 3.83 4.62 19.72
N LEU A 112 4.03 4.48 18.40
CA LEU A 112 4.85 3.42 17.79
C LEU A 112 6.25 3.22 18.41
N PRO A 113 7.08 4.26 18.66
CA PRO A 113 8.41 4.05 19.22
C PRO A 113 8.38 3.44 20.64
N LYS A 114 7.36 3.76 21.44
CA LYS A 114 7.17 3.15 22.77
C LYS A 114 6.77 1.68 22.67
N LEU A 115 5.89 1.37 21.72
CA LEU A 115 5.52 -0.02 21.41
C LEU A 115 6.72 -0.81 20.86
N GLY A 116 7.63 -0.16 20.13
CA GLY A 116 8.83 -0.79 19.57
C GLY A 116 9.67 -1.54 20.59
N ASN A 117 9.83 -1.01 21.81
CA ASN A 117 10.60 -1.68 22.86
C ASN A 117 9.91 -2.97 23.34
N VAL A 118 8.59 -2.93 23.52
CA VAL A 118 7.79 -4.11 23.90
C VAL A 118 7.79 -5.14 22.76
N LEU A 119 7.66 -4.68 21.51
CA LEU A 119 7.72 -5.52 20.32
C LEU A 119 9.08 -6.18 20.17
N MET A 120 10.19 -5.52 20.50
CA MET A 120 11.51 -6.16 20.47
C MET A 120 11.61 -7.33 21.45
N VAL A 121 11.13 -7.15 22.68
CA VAL A 121 11.10 -8.24 23.68
C VAL A 121 10.19 -9.37 23.22
N LEU A 122 9.00 -9.04 22.70
CA LEU A 122 8.07 -10.02 22.14
C LEU A 122 8.68 -10.78 20.96
N LEU A 123 9.38 -10.09 20.06
CA LEU A 123 10.02 -10.69 18.90
C LEU A 123 11.15 -11.64 19.32
N LEU A 124 11.96 -11.27 20.32
CA LEU A 124 12.97 -12.17 20.89
C LEU A 124 12.32 -13.45 21.43
N LEU A 125 11.22 -13.30 22.19
CA LEU A 125 10.47 -14.42 22.74
C LEU A 125 9.89 -15.32 21.63
N LEU A 126 9.31 -14.74 20.58
CA LEU A 126 8.81 -15.49 19.43
C LEU A 126 9.92 -16.23 18.68
N VAL A 127 11.13 -15.66 18.56
CA VAL A 127 12.28 -16.34 17.96
C VAL A 127 12.71 -17.54 18.81
N LEU A 128 12.78 -17.41 20.13
CA LEU A 128 13.10 -18.53 21.03
C LEU A 128 12.08 -19.67 20.89
N TYR A 129 10.78 -19.34 20.94
CA TYR A 129 9.73 -20.33 20.75
C TYR A 129 9.72 -20.96 19.36
N SER A 130 10.04 -20.20 18.31
CA SER A 130 10.17 -20.72 16.95
C SER A 130 11.31 -21.74 16.83
N ILE A 131 12.49 -21.46 17.41
CA ILE A 131 13.62 -22.42 17.42
C ILE A 131 13.27 -23.69 18.19
N LEU A 132 12.62 -23.54 19.36
CA LEU A 132 12.13 -24.68 20.14
C LEU A 132 11.09 -25.48 19.36
N GLY A 133 10.17 -24.80 18.68
CA GLY A 133 9.12 -25.40 17.86
C GLY A 133 9.67 -26.23 16.72
N VAL A 134 10.68 -25.72 15.99
CA VAL A 134 11.40 -26.51 14.96
C VAL A 134 12.09 -27.71 15.59
N SER A 135 12.79 -27.52 16.72
CA SER A 135 13.55 -28.60 17.35
C SER A 135 12.65 -29.75 17.86
N LEU A 136 11.43 -29.44 18.29
CA LEU A 136 10.50 -30.42 18.86
C LEU A 136 9.51 -30.99 17.84
N PHE A 137 9.07 -30.18 16.88
CA PHE A 137 7.94 -30.51 16.00
C PHE A 137 8.29 -30.53 14.50
N SER A 138 9.57 -30.43 14.11
CA SER A 138 9.99 -30.46 12.70
C SER A 138 9.57 -31.75 11.96
N SER A 139 9.52 -32.89 12.64
CA SER A 139 9.19 -34.19 12.02
C SER A 139 7.76 -34.69 12.26
N VAL A 140 6.87 -33.83 12.78
CA VAL A 140 5.46 -34.21 13.03
C VAL A 140 4.69 -34.29 11.72
N LYS A 141 3.85 -35.33 11.58
CA LYS A 141 3.00 -35.53 10.40
C LYS A 141 1.99 -34.38 10.26
N HIS A 142 1.80 -33.90 9.03
CA HIS A 142 0.80 -32.90 8.72
C HIS A 142 -0.61 -33.36 9.12
N SER A 143 -1.33 -32.47 9.78
CA SER A 143 -2.70 -32.65 10.27
C SER A 143 -3.55 -31.45 9.85
N GLU A 144 -4.84 -31.46 10.11
CA GLU A 144 -5.77 -30.38 9.72
C GLU A 144 -5.32 -28.99 10.19
N TYR A 145 -4.59 -28.92 11.31
CA TYR A 145 -4.01 -27.67 11.85
C TYR A 145 -2.55 -27.43 11.45
N LEU A 146 -1.82 -28.46 11.05
CA LEU A 146 -0.38 -28.39 10.77
C LEU A 146 -0.15 -28.63 9.28
N ASN A 147 -0.38 -27.57 8.51
CA ASN A 147 -0.46 -27.61 7.05
C ASN A 147 0.83 -27.08 6.39
N HIS A 148 0.89 -27.11 5.06
CA HIS A 148 2.02 -26.59 4.28
C HIS A 148 2.38 -25.11 4.59
N HIS A 149 1.40 -24.29 5.02
CA HIS A 149 1.61 -22.87 5.36
C HIS A 149 1.80 -22.61 6.86
N GLY A 150 1.45 -23.58 7.72
CA GLY A 150 1.51 -23.46 9.17
C GLY A 150 2.21 -24.68 9.76
N ASN A 151 3.54 -24.67 9.75
CA ASN A 151 4.35 -25.80 10.19
C ASN A 151 5.67 -25.34 10.82
N PHE A 152 6.32 -26.30 11.48
CA PHE A 152 7.60 -26.11 12.16
C PHE A 152 8.78 -26.71 11.37
N ALA A 153 8.68 -26.82 10.04
CA ALA A 153 9.76 -27.38 9.22
C ALA A 153 11.00 -26.48 9.22
N HIS A 154 10.80 -25.17 9.24
CA HIS A 154 11.87 -24.17 9.33
C HIS A 154 11.43 -22.95 10.13
N MET A 155 12.41 -22.24 10.68
CA MET A 155 12.22 -21.12 11.62
C MET A 155 11.24 -20.05 11.10
N GLY A 156 11.24 -19.77 9.78
CA GLY A 156 10.36 -18.76 9.18
C GLY A 156 8.88 -19.11 9.29
N TRP A 157 8.48 -20.33 8.93
CA TRP A 157 7.09 -20.76 9.13
C TRP A 157 6.78 -20.95 10.61
N ALA A 158 7.71 -21.47 11.40
CA ALA A 158 7.57 -21.62 12.85
C ALA A 158 7.41 -20.29 13.60
N PHE A 159 7.88 -19.18 13.03
CA PHE A 159 7.72 -17.84 13.59
C PHE A 159 6.35 -17.23 13.26
N ILE A 160 5.76 -17.61 12.12
CA ILE A 160 4.46 -17.10 11.65
C ILE A 160 3.29 -17.98 12.16
N THR A 161 3.55 -19.26 12.41
CA THR A 161 2.62 -20.27 12.92
C THR A 161 2.37 -20.07 14.42
#